data_AF-A0A1M7UPC7-F1
#
_entry.id   AF-A0A1M7UPC7-F1
#
_cell.length_a   1.000
_cell.length_b   1.000
_cell.length_c   1.000
_cell.angle_alpha   90.00
_cell.angle_beta   90.00
_cell.angle_gamma   90.00
#
_symmetry.space_group_name_H-M   'P 1'
#
loop_
_entity.id
_entity.type
_entity.pdbx_description
1 polymer ?
#
loop_
_entity_poly.entity_id
_entity_poly.type
_entity_poly.pdbx_seq_one_letter_code
_entity_poly.pdbx_strand_id
1 'polypeptide(L)'
;MKSGTVKGASDFLPKDVSLRDFIQGSILETYKANGFERIMTPALEDIDNLAKIIREVELLAEDNYAIEFDLSLVRGQGYYTGTVFEIESSEFNSSIAGGGRYDNLIGKFLKENVPAVGFSIGFERIFSILKDRNFIIPGAKEKVAVFFDDNFIEANSIADELHKDYDVVLFEQPRKLKRK
;
A
#
# COMPACT_ATOMS: atom_id res chain seq x y z
N MET A 1 20.05 -32.81 2.46
CA MET A 1 19.15 -31.78 1.90
C MET A 1 19.92 -30.96 0.88
N LYS A 2 19.50 -30.94 -0.39
CA LYS A 2 20.02 -29.93 -1.33
C LYS A 2 19.38 -28.60 -0.94
N SER A 3 20.18 -27.67 -0.45
CA SER A 3 19.76 -26.28 -0.24
C SER A 3 19.48 -25.71 -1.63
N GLY A 4 18.20 -25.53 -1.96
CA GLY A 4 17.82 -24.71 -3.10
C GLY A 4 18.13 -23.25 -2.76
N THR A 5 18.76 -22.54 -3.67
CA THR A 5 18.94 -21.09 -3.56
C THR A 5 17.58 -20.44 -3.31
N VAL A 6 17.54 -19.52 -2.34
CA VAL A 6 16.35 -18.76 -1.96
C VAL A 6 15.86 -18.01 -3.20
N LYS A 7 14.57 -18.12 -3.54
CA LYS A 7 13.96 -17.35 -4.65
C LYS A 7 14.21 -15.86 -4.38
N GLY A 8 14.79 -15.14 -5.34
CA GLY A 8 15.22 -13.73 -5.20
C GLY A 8 16.74 -13.56 -5.07
N ALA A 9 17.47 -14.57 -4.60
CA ALA A 9 18.92 -14.56 -4.44
C ALA A 9 19.65 -15.26 -5.61
N SER A 10 19.17 -15.07 -6.85
CA SER A 10 19.86 -15.61 -8.02
C SER A 10 20.97 -14.66 -8.45
N ASP A 11 22.22 -15.14 -8.43
CA ASP A 11 23.35 -14.37 -8.95
C ASP A 11 23.08 -13.98 -10.41
N PHE A 12 23.12 -12.68 -10.69
CA PHE A 12 23.12 -12.20 -12.07
C PHE A 12 24.49 -12.49 -12.68
N LEU A 13 24.51 -13.35 -13.68
CA LEU A 13 25.75 -13.66 -14.38
C LEU A 13 26.15 -12.48 -15.26
N PRO A 14 27.42 -12.39 -15.70
CA PRO A 14 27.91 -11.23 -16.47
C PRO A 14 27.03 -10.86 -17.69
N LYS A 15 26.36 -11.84 -18.30
CA LYS A 15 25.44 -11.62 -19.42
C LYS A 15 24.14 -10.91 -18.99
N ASP A 16 23.61 -11.25 -17.82
CA ASP A 16 22.38 -10.66 -17.28
C ASP A 16 22.63 -9.23 -16.79
N VAL A 17 23.80 -8.99 -16.18
CA VAL A 17 24.28 -7.64 -15.83
C VAL A 17 24.42 -6.77 -17.08
N SER A 18 25.03 -7.31 -18.15
CA SER A 18 25.20 -6.56 -19.41
C SER A 18 23.86 -6.18 -20.06
N LEU A 19 22.85 -7.06 -19.99
CA LEU A 19 21.51 -6.77 -20.48
C LEU A 19 20.83 -5.68 -19.64
N ARG A 20 21.00 -5.75 -18.31
CA ARG A 20 20.46 -4.76 -17.38
C ARG A 20 21.05 -3.37 -17.63
N ASP A 21 22.36 -3.27 -17.79
CA ASP A 21 23.07 -2.02 -18.06
C ASP A 21 22.59 -1.39 -19.39
N PHE A 22 22.37 -2.21 -20.41
CA PHE A 22 21.84 -1.75 -21.70
C PHE A 22 20.43 -1.15 -21.59
N ILE A 23 19.53 -1.83 -20.87
CA ILE A 23 18.15 -1.35 -20.65
C ILE A 23 18.17 -0.06 -19.85
N GLN A 24 18.96 -0.02 -18.79
CA GLN A 24 19.07 1.14 -17.91
C GLN A 24 19.65 2.36 -18.65
N GLY A 25 20.65 2.15 -19.52
CA GLY A 25 21.16 3.18 -20.41
C GLY A 25 20.10 3.73 -21.36
N SER A 26 19.32 2.84 -22.00
CA SER A 26 18.26 3.24 -22.94
C SER A 26 17.17 4.10 -22.28
N ILE A 27 16.76 3.74 -21.06
CA ILE A 27 15.80 4.51 -20.26
C ILE A 27 16.39 5.88 -19.89
N LEU A 28 17.65 5.89 -19.41
CA LEU A 28 18.30 7.11 -18.98
C LEU A 28 18.48 8.11 -20.14
N GLU A 29 18.86 7.65 -21.32
CA GLU A 29 18.97 8.50 -22.52
C GLU A 29 17.62 9.08 -22.93
N THR A 30 16.56 8.27 -22.87
CA THR A 30 15.19 8.74 -23.14
C THR A 30 14.80 9.85 -22.16
N TYR A 31 15.10 9.71 -20.88
CA TYR A 31 14.79 10.72 -19.87
C TYR A 31 15.60 11.99 -20.06
N LYS A 32 16.90 11.89 -20.32
CA LYS A 32 17.76 13.04 -20.61
C LYS A 32 17.25 13.84 -21.82
N ALA A 33 16.83 13.15 -22.88
CA ALA A 33 16.26 13.79 -24.06
C ALA A 33 14.98 14.60 -23.76
N ASN A 34 14.30 14.30 -22.65
CA ASN A 34 13.09 14.98 -22.18
C ASN A 34 13.37 15.92 -21.00
N GLY A 35 14.61 16.36 -20.81
CA GLY A 35 14.97 17.38 -19.82
C GLY A 35 15.20 16.85 -18.40
N PHE A 36 15.30 15.54 -18.21
CA PHE A 36 15.73 14.97 -16.92
C PHE A 36 17.25 15.11 -16.75
N GLU A 37 17.67 15.79 -15.69
CA GLU A 37 19.05 15.74 -15.22
C GLU A 37 19.20 14.70 -14.12
N ARG A 38 20.16 13.78 -14.31
CA ARG A 38 20.44 12.75 -13.31
C ARG A 38 21.07 13.41 -12.08
N ILE A 39 20.32 13.48 -10.99
CA ILE A 39 20.86 13.80 -9.68
C ILE A 39 21.41 12.51 -9.09
N MET A 40 22.72 12.44 -8.86
CA MET A 40 23.33 11.42 -8.02
C MET A 40 23.34 11.94 -6.59
N THR A 41 22.41 11.45 -5.77
CA THR A 41 22.51 11.62 -4.32
C THR A 41 23.51 10.61 -3.80
N PRO A 42 24.38 10.98 -2.83
CA PRO A 42 25.18 9.98 -2.12
C PRO A 42 24.20 9.09 -1.35
N ALA A 43 23.90 7.92 -1.90
CA ALA A 43 23.23 6.83 -1.22
C ALA A 43 24.27 6.11 -0.34
N LEU A 44 24.79 6.82 0.65
CA LEU A 44 25.59 6.23 1.73
C LEU A 44 24.68 6.21 2.95
N GLU A 45 23.78 5.24 2.99
CA GLU A 45 23.30 4.77 4.29
C GLU A 45 24.48 4.08 4.96
N ASP A 46 24.71 4.37 6.23
CA ASP A 46 25.66 3.61 7.02
C ASP A 46 25.18 2.16 7.09
N ILE A 47 26.04 1.21 6.71
CA ILE A 47 25.71 -0.22 6.71
C ILE A 47 25.31 -0.70 8.12
N ASP A 48 25.87 -0.09 9.17
CA ASP A 48 25.51 -0.40 10.55
C ASP A 48 24.11 0.11 10.88
N ASN A 49 23.71 1.28 10.35
CA ASN A 49 22.35 1.80 10.52
C ASN A 49 21.33 0.96 9.76
N LEU A 50 21.65 0.53 8.54
CA LEU A 50 20.78 -0.33 7.75
C LEU A 50 20.63 -1.71 8.40
N ALA A 51 21.72 -2.32 8.85
CA ALA A 51 21.69 -3.58 9.59
C ALA A 51 20.87 -3.46 10.88
N LYS A 52 20.98 -2.33 11.58
CA LYS A 52 20.16 -2.04 12.75
C LYS A 52 18.67 -1.94 12.38
N ILE A 53 18.32 -1.18 11.34
CA ILE A 53 16.92 -1.05 10.89
C ILE A 53 16.33 -2.41 10.54
N ILE A 54 17.04 -3.22 9.75
CA ILE A 54 16.59 -4.57 9.37
C ILE A 54 16.32 -5.41 10.63
N ARG A 55 17.27 -5.45 11.57
CA ARG A 55 17.12 -6.20 12.81
C ARG A 55 15.92 -5.75 13.64
N GLU A 56 15.73 -4.44 13.82
CA GLU A 56 14.59 -3.92 14.59
C GLU A 56 13.26 -4.23 13.90
N VAL A 57 13.21 -4.16 12.56
CA VAL A 57 12.02 -4.51 11.78
C VAL A 57 11.72 -6.00 11.86
N GLU A 58 12.72 -6.88 11.76
CA GLU A 58 12.54 -8.33 11.94
C GLU A 58 11.99 -8.67 13.33
N LEU A 59 12.50 -8.01 14.39
CA LEU A 59 12.01 -8.19 15.75
C LEU A 59 10.56 -7.73 15.92
N LEU A 60 10.17 -6.63 15.27
CA LEU A 60 8.79 -6.10 15.34
C LEU A 60 7.82 -6.89 14.44
N ALA A 61 8.29 -7.40 13.31
CA ALA A 61 7.48 -8.21 12.40
C ALA A 61 7.20 -9.59 12.97
N GLU A 62 8.11 -10.13 13.80
CA GLU A 62 8.08 -11.52 14.26
C GLU A 62 7.92 -12.44 13.04
N ASP A 63 6.94 -13.36 13.08
CA ASP A 63 6.58 -14.23 11.95
C ASP A 63 5.37 -13.71 11.15
N ASN A 64 4.90 -12.49 11.41
CA ASN A 64 3.69 -11.94 10.77
C ASN A 64 3.95 -11.45 9.34
N TYR A 65 5.19 -11.05 9.03
CA TYR A 65 5.57 -10.51 7.73
C TYR A 65 6.95 -11.02 7.30
N ALA A 66 7.08 -11.41 6.03
CA ALA A 66 8.38 -11.70 5.44
C ALA A 66 9.12 -10.38 5.15
N ILE A 67 10.33 -10.25 5.68
CA ILE A 67 11.21 -9.10 5.45
C ILE A 67 12.31 -9.54 4.48
N GLU A 68 12.47 -8.79 3.39
CA GLU A 68 13.49 -9.03 2.37
C GLU A 68 14.32 -7.77 2.18
N PHE A 69 15.65 -7.94 2.16
CA PHE A 69 16.57 -6.87 1.84
C PHE A 69 16.92 -6.91 0.35
N ASP A 70 16.51 -5.87 -0.39
CA ASP A 70 16.77 -5.75 -1.83
C ASP A 70 17.62 -4.50 -2.14
N LEU A 71 18.86 -4.74 -2.57
CA LEU A 71 19.79 -3.68 -3.02
C LEU A 71 19.36 -3.00 -4.32
N SER A 72 18.49 -3.66 -5.10
CA SER A 72 17.98 -3.15 -6.37
C SER A 72 16.80 -2.20 -6.19
N LEU A 73 16.21 -2.17 -4.98
CA LEU A 73 15.06 -1.33 -4.67
C LEU A 73 15.46 0.14 -4.74
N VAL A 74 15.06 0.77 -5.84
CA VAL A 74 15.19 2.21 -6.06
C VAL A 74 13.80 2.79 -6.25
N ARG A 75 13.47 3.82 -5.48
CA ARG A 75 12.18 4.50 -5.59
C ARG A 75 12.32 5.70 -6.53
N GLY A 76 11.39 5.83 -7.47
CA GLY A 76 11.46 6.75 -8.62
C GLY A 76 11.40 8.25 -8.31
N GLN A 77 11.50 8.67 -7.05
CA GLN A 77 11.49 10.06 -6.66
C GLN A 77 12.84 10.39 -6.00
N GLY A 78 13.66 11.19 -6.70
CA GLY A 78 15.00 11.59 -6.27
C GLY A 78 15.05 12.49 -5.03
N TYR A 79 13.98 12.51 -4.21
CA TYR A 79 13.96 13.19 -2.93
C TYR A 79 14.34 12.28 -1.75
N TYR A 80 14.35 10.96 -1.91
CA TYR A 80 14.79 10.07 -0.85
C TYR A 80 16.29 10.25 -0.61
N THR A 81 16.65 10.40 0.67
CA THR A 81 18.01 10.70 1.12
C THR A 81 18.64 9.55 1.90
N GLY A 82 17.93 8.43 2.04
CA GLY A 82 18.39 7.27 2.78
C GLY A 82 17.51 6.05 2.57
N THR A 83 17.33 5.23 3.61
CA THR A 83 16.59 3.97 3.58
C THR A 83 15.22 4.14 2.92
N VAL A 84 14.92 3.27 1.95
CA VAL A 84 13.62 3.13 1.30
C VAL A 84 13.06 1.75 1.59
N PHE A 85 11.74 1.64 1.56
CA PHE A 85 11.04 0.38 1.77
C PHE A 85 9.78 0.29 0.92
N GLU A 86 9.40 -0.93 0.61
CA GLU A 86 8.24 -1.27 -0.19
C GLU A 86 7.50 -2.43 0.47
N ILE A 87 6.17 -2.37 0.42
CA ILE A 87 5.28 -3.41 0.94
C ILE A 87 4.52 -3.95 -0.26
N GLU A 88 4.64 -5.25 -0.44
CA GLU A 88 3.98 -6.00 -1.51
C GLU A 88 2.95 -6.97 -0.92
N SER A 89 1.98 -7.35 -1.75
CA SER A 89 1.05 -8.43 -1.45
C SER A 89 1.22 -9.51 -2.51
N SER A 90 1.25 -10.77 -2.11
CA SER A 90 1.26 -11.90 -3.05
C SER A 90 0.02 -11.96 -3.94
N GLU A 91 -1.05 -11.26 -3.55
CA GLU A 91 -2.32 -11.15 -4.30
C GLU A 91 -2.35 -9.95 -5.25
N PHE A 92 -1.30 -9.12 -5.28
CA PHE A 92 -1.24 -7.95 -6.15
C PHE A 92 0.15 -7.83 -6.80
N ASN A 93 0.20 -7.74 -8.13
CA ASN A 93 1.46 -7.70 -8.90
C ASN A 93 2.23 -6.37 -8.79
N SER A 94 2.07 -5.61 -7.70
CA SER A 94 2.68 -4.31 -7.48
C SER A 94 2.65 -3.97 -5.99
N SER A 95 3.51 -3.03 -5.58
CA SER A 95 3.48 -2.43 -4.24
C SER A 95 2.10 -1.90 -3.82
N ILE A 96 1.70 -2.28 -2.60
CA ILE A 96 0.51 -1.79 -1.90
C ILE A 96 0.83 -0.63 -0.96
N ALA A 97 2.09 -0.45 -0.57
CA ALA A 97 2.57 0.70 0.19
C ALA A 97 4.08 0.85 0.03
N GLY A 98 4.59 2.04 0.34
CA GLY A 98 6.04 2.20 0.47
C GLY A 98 6.42 3.59 0.89
N GLY A 99 7.69 3.75 1.24
CA GLY A 99 8.18 4.95 1.89
C GLY A 99 9.69 4.98 1.97
N GLY A 100 10.17 5.89 2.79
CA GLY A 100 11.59 6.05 3.02
C GLY A 100 11.93 7.37 3.69
N ARG A 101 13.23 7.59 3.87
CA ARG A 101 13.82 8.78 4.50
C ARG A 101 14.02 9.91 3.48
N TYR A 102 13.62 11.14 3.82
CA TYR A 102 13.62 12.30 2.91
C TYR A 102 13.98 13.62 3.61
N ASP A 103 15.19 13.70 4.15
CA ASP A 103 15.62 14.82 5.01
C ASP A 103 15.60 16.19 4.32
N ASN A 104 15.78 16.22 3.00
CA ASN A 104 15.89 17.46 2.25
C ASN A 104 14.53 17.97 1.73
N LEU A 105 13.45 17.21 1.88
CA LEU A 105 12.17 17.58 1.24
C LEU A 105 11.48 18.73 1.99
N ILE A 106 11.39 18.64 3.32
CA ILE A 106 10.75 19.66 4.14
C ILE A 106 11.58 20.94 4.16
N GLY A 107 12.91 20.81 4.24
CA GLY A 107 13.85 21.93 4.20
C GLY A 107 13.94 22.69 2.87
N LYS A 108 13.25 22.23 1.81
CA LYS A 108 13.03 23.05 0.60
C LYS A 108 11.98 24.14 0.82
N PHE A 109 11.07 23.92 1.76
CA PHE A 109 9.96 24.84 2.07
C PHE A 109 10.22 25.60 3.37
N LEU A 110 10.88 24.97 4.33
CA LEU A 110 11.36 25.57 5.56
C LEU A 110 12.84 25.92 5.39
N LYS A 111 13.31 27.09 5.83
CA LYS A 111 14.74 27.47 5.74
C LYS A 111 15.61 26.75 6.80
N GLU A 112 15.27 25.52 7.12
CA GLU A 112 15.87 24.68 8.15
C GLU A 112 15.90 23.22 7.70
N ASN A 113 16.93 22.49 8.12
CA ASN A 113 17.03 21.07 7.85
C ASN A 113 16.12 20.30 8.80
N VAL A 114 15.10 19.64 8.25
CA VAL A 114 14.14 18.82 9.01
C VAL A 114 14.22 17.39 8.52
N PRO A 115 14.92 16.49 9.24
CA PRO A 115 14.98 15.08 8.88
C PRO A 115 13.58 14.45 8.97
N ALA A 116 13.24 13.62 8.01
CA ALA A 116 11.89 13.06 7.93
C ALA A 116 11.89 11.67 7.32
N VAL A 117 10.94 10.86 7.79
CA VAL A 117 10.62 9.54 7.24
C VAL A 117 9.11 9.43 7.18
N GLY A 118 8.63 8.75 6.16
CA GLY A 118 7.21 8.55 5.97
C GLY A 118 6.93 7.58 4.85
N PHE A 119 5.66 7.24 4.71
CA PHE A 119 5.18 6.28 3.72
C PHE A 119 3.81 6.68 3.23
N SER A 120 3.42 6.09 2.11
CA SER A 120 2.07 6.16 1.60
C SER A 120 1.53 4.76 1.40
N ILE A 121 0.21 4.64 1.51
CA ILE A 121 -0.53 3.42 1.22
C ILE A 121 -1.31 3.59 -0.08
N GLY A 122 -1.32 2.56 -0.91
CA GLY A 122 -2.18 2.46 -2.07
C GLY A 122 -3.59 2.04 -1.65
N PHE A 123 -4.37 2.99 -1.13
CA PHE A 123 -5.72 2.71 -0.60
C PHE A 123 -6.60 1.92 -1.58
N GLU A 124 -6.68 2.34 -2.84
CA GLU A 124 -7.45 1.65 -3.88
C GLU A 124 -7.00 0.19 -4.10
N ARG A 125 -5.69 -0.09 -3.94
CA ARG A 125 -5.14 -1.45 -4.07
C ARG A 125 -5.57 -2.32 -2.89
N ILE A 126 -5.49 -1.77 -1.67
CA ILE A 126 -5.96 -2.46 -0.46
C ILE A 126 -7.46 -2.73 -0.55
N PHE A 127 -8.24 -1.74 -1.00
CA PHE A 127 -9.67 -1.90 -1.23
C PHE A 127 -9.97 -3.01 -2.24
N SER A 128 -9.25 -3.06 -3.37
CA SER A 128 -9.40 -4.14 -4.36
C SER A 128 -9.14 -5.51 -3.75
N ILE A 129 -8.03 -5.68 -3.00
CA ILE A 129 -7.70 -6.95 -2.34
C ILE A 129 -8.82 -7.38 -1.39
N LEU A 130 -9.31 -6.45 -0.54
CA LEU A 130 -10.38 -6.76 0.42
C LEU A 130 -11.70 -7.09 -0.29
N LYS A 131 -12.01 -6.38 -1.38
CA LYS A 131 -13.19 -6.65 -2.21
C LYS A 131 -13.12 -8.03 -2.86
N ASP A 132 -11.98 -8.40 -3.42
CA ASP A 132 -11.78 -9.71 -4.08
C ASP A 132 -11.85 -10.86 -3.07
N ARG A 133 -11.45 -10.60 -1.81
CA ARG A 133 -11.62 -11.53 -0.69
C ARG A 133 -13.04 -11.58 -0.11
N ASN A 134 -13.99 -10.80 -0.65
CA ASN A 134 -15.33 -10.59 -0.06
C ASN A 134 -15.25 -10.28 1.45
N PHE A 135 -14.30 -9.43 1.84
CA PHE A 135 -14.07 -9.09 3.23
C PHE A 135 -15.33 -8.47 3.85
N ILE A 136 -15.78 -9.05 4.97
CA ILE A 136 -16.93 -8.55 5.73
C ILE A 136 -16.42 -7.63 6.83
N ILE A 137 -16.91 -6.39 6.82
CA ILE A 137 -16.55 -5.40 7.83
C ILE A 137 -17.03 -5.89 9.21
N PRO A 138 -16.12 -6.06 10.20
CA PRO A 138 -16.50 -6.49 11.54
C PRO A 138 -17.50 -5.50 12.16
N GLY A 139 -18.62 -6.03 12.67
CA GLY A 139 -19.67 -5.22 13.28
C GLY A 139 -20.57 -4.46 12.29
N ALA A 140 -20.44 -4.69 10.98
CA ALA A 140 -21.43 -4.20 10.03
C ALA A 140 -22.77 -4.87 10.30
N LYS A 141 -23.76 -4.05 10.66
CA LYS A 141 -25.15 -4.50 10.83
C LYS A 141 -25.75 -4.83 9.47
N GLU A 142 -26.54 -5.90 9.42
CA GLU A 142 -27.33 -6.19 8.22
C GLU A 142 -28.31 -5.04 7.95
N LYS A 143 -28.56 -4.78 6.67
CA LYS A 143 -29.48 -3.72 6.25
C LYS A 143 -30.89 -4.26 6.14
N VAL A 144 -31.83 -3.66 6.86
CA VAL A 144 -33.25 -4.03 6.80
C VAL A 144 -34.06 -2.85 6.26
N ALA A 145 -34.90 -3.12 5.28
CA ALA A 145 -35.84 -2.15 4.75
C ALA A 145 -37.24 -2.43 5.31
N VAL A 146 -37.81 -1.49 6.06
CA VAL A 146 -39.19 -1.55 6.54
C VAL A 146 -40.06 -0.81 5.52
N PHE A 147 -40.89 -1.56 4.80
CA PHE A 147 -41.85 -1.01 3.86
C PHE A 147 -43.18 -0.72 4.56
N PHE A 148 -43.74 0.46 4.34
CA PHE A 148 -45.02 0.86 4.92
C PHE A 148 -45.88 1.61 3.89
N ASP A 149 -47.21 1.48 4.01
CA ASP A 149 -48.15 2.28 3.21
C ASP A 149 -48.46 3.58 3.97
N ASP A 150 -49.72 3.80 4.40
CA ASP A 150 -50.09 5.02 5.13
C ASP A 150 -49.81 4.96 6.65
N ASN A 151 -49.26 3.84 7.16
CA ASN A 151 -49.12 3.60 8.60
C ASN A 151 -47.70 3.84 9.14
N PHE A 152 -47.22 5.09 9.01
CA PHE A 152 -45.85 5.48 9.38
C PHE A 152 -45.51 5.21 10.87
N ILE A 153 -46.45 5.44 11.78
CA ILE A 153 -46.19 5.32 13.23
C ILE A 153 -45.86 3.88 13.62
N GLU A 154 -46.59 2.91 13.09
CA GLU A 154 -46.32 1.48 13.31
C GLU A 154 -44.96 1.09 12.71
N ALA A 155 -44.69 1.54 11.48
CA ALA A 155 -43.42 1.29 10.80
C ALA A 155 -42.22 1.86 11.57
N ASN A 156 -42.35 3.07 12.11
CA ASN A 156 -41.30 3.70 12.90
C ASN A 156 -41.05 2.96 14.21
N SER A 157 -42.11 2.48 14.89
CA SER A 157 -41.96 1.67 16.10
C SER A 157 -41.21 0.36 15.83
N ILE A 158 -41.50 -0.30 14.69
CA ILE A 158 -40.79 -1.52 14.27
C ILE A 158 -39.33 -1.18 13.92
N ALA A 159 -39.07 -0.05 13.25
CA ALA A 159 -37.73 0.38 12.92
C ALA A 159 -36.88 0.67 14.17
N ASP A 160 -37.45 1.32 15.18
CA ASP A 160 -36.76 1.63 16.45
C ASP A 160 -36.33 0.35 17.20
N GLU A 161 -37.15 -0.71 17.17
CA GLU A 161 -36.77 -2.01 17.73
C GLU A 161 -35.63 -2.65 16.94
N LEU A 162 -35.72 -2.62 15.61
CA LEU A 162 -34.73 -3.22 14.72
C LEU A 162 -33.39 -2.46 14.70
N HIS A 163 -33.35 -1.15 14.94
CA HIS A 163 -32.10 -0.35 14.97
C HIS A 163 -31.09 -0.84 16.02
N LYS A 164 -31.55 -1.58 17.03
CA LYS A 164 -30.67 -2.22 18.04
C LYS A 164 -29.67 -3.16 17.38
N ASP A 165 -30.12 -3.93 16.39
CA ASP A 165 -29.34 -5.02 15.77
C ASP A 165 -29.04 -4.78 14.28
N TYR A 166 -29.82 -3.95 13.59
CA TYR A 166 -29.79 -3.73 12.14
C TYR A 166 -29.56 -2.25 11.76
N ASP A 167 -29.08 -2.02 10.54
CA ASP A 167 -29.13 -0.71 9.88
C ASP A 167 -30.47 -0.61 9.13
N VAL A 168 -31.43 0.10 9.71
CA VAL A 168 -32.82 0.08 9.26
C VAL A 168 -33.16 1.34 8.49
N VAL A 169 -33.75 1.16 7.31
CA VAL A 169 -34.27 2.23 6.47
C VAL A 169 -35.77 2.05 6.26
N LEU A 170 -36.51 3.15 6.43
CA LEU A 170 -37.95 3.20 6.18
C LEU A 170 -38.21 3.60 4.73
N PHE A 171 -39.05 2.83 4.04
CA PHE A 171 -39.50 3.13 2.68
C PHE A 171 -41.01 3.17 2.63
N GLU A 172 -41.58 4.31 2.22
CA GLU A 172 -42.98 4.35 1.80
C GLU A 172 -43.12 3.48 0.55
N GLN A 173 -44.01 2.50 0.58
CA GLN A 173 -44.11 1.48 -0.45
C GLN A 173 -44.47 2.13 -1.79
N PRO A 174 -43.60 2.04 -2.82
CA PRO A 174 -43.95 2.52 -4.14
C PRO A 174 -45.12 1.68 -4.65
N ARG A 175 -46.16 2.31 -5.20
CA ARG A 175 -47.40 1.67 -5.73
C ARG A 175 -47.19 0.51 -6.74
N LYS A 176 -45.96 0.18 -7.13
CA LYS A 176 -45.60 -0.82 -8.16
C LYS A 176 -44.81 -2.03 -7.64
N LEU A 177 -44.48 -2.15 -6.34
CA LEU A 177 -43.82 -3.35 -5.82
C LEU A 177 -44.86 -4.49 -5.71
N LYS A 178 -44.83 -5.43 -6.66
CA LYS A 178 -45.64 -6.65 -6.59
C LYS A 178 -45.19 -7.49 -5.41
N ARG A 179 -46.11 -7.76 -4.48
CA ARG A 179 -45.92 -8.78 -3.42
C ARG A 179 -45.57 -10.12 -4.11
N LYS A 180 -44.44 -10.70 -3.72
CA LYS A 180 -44.14 -12.11 -4.00
C LYS A 180 -44.90 -13.00 -3.04
#